data_AF-A0A1J5NWA8-F1
#
_entry.id   AF-A0A1J5NWA8-F1
#
_cell.length_a   1.000
_cell.length_b   1.000
_cell.length_c   1.000
_cell.angle_alpha   90.00
_cell.angle_beta   90.00
_cell.angle_gamma   90.00
#
_symmetry.space_group_name_H-M   'P 1'
#
loop_
_entity.id
_entity.type
_entity.pdbx_description
1 polymer ?
#
loop_
_entity_poly.entity_id
_entity_poly.type
_entity_poly.pdbx_seq_one_letter_code
_entity_poly.pdbx_strand_id
1 'polypeptide(L)'
;MEVNAFKSQQHRWAKGNAQVIRKLMKTIWKSDESLHTKLECWFHLTANCNYMLMVVLSIIMVPCMIIRAGTPVHVLLLTDGPFFLLNAVSVGLYFGLSQRELTDNTGWKRRLKYIPGLMGLGIGLALNQAKAVLEGFFTDDKEFKRTPKLGVDADGKAISKRAYKVPKSVLTFLELAFAIYYLAALVVAIYIRKWASVPFLWLFFSGFSYMSLLSFADMKLFRRLAMEEPEDEVQSASSFVQ
;
A
#
# COMPACT_ATOMS: atom_id res chain seq x y z
N MET A 1 4.93 -4.28 15.63
CA MET A 1 5.52 -3.41 14.58
C MET A 1 4.59 -2.23 14.43
N GLU A 2 5.08 -1.00 14.61
CA GLU A 2 4.25 0.19 14.36
C GLU A 2 3.93 0.27 12.87
N VAL A 3 2.65 0.19 12.53
CA VAL A 3 2.17 0.16 11.14
C VAL A 3 2.44 1.50 10.48
N ASN A 4 2.37 2.59 11.24
CA ASN A 4 2.75 3.92 10.80
C ASN A 4 4.24 4.04 10.41
N ALA A 5 5.14 3.42 11.17
CA ALA A 5 6.57 3.43 10.84
C ALA A 5 6.85 2.68 9.52
N PHE A 6 6.18 1.53 9.33
CA PHE A 6 6.25 0.77 8.08
C PHE A 6 5.66 1.53 6.88
N LYS A 7 4.47 2.13 7.03
CA LYS A 7 3.85 2.99 6.00
C LYS A 7 4.74 4.16 5.61
N SER A 8 5.37 4.81 6.60
CA SER A 8 6.30 5.92 6.36
C SER A 8 7.55 5.49 5.59
N GLN A 9 8.07 4.29 5.86
CA GLN A 9 9.17 3.72 5.06
C GLN A 9 8.78 3.52 3.60
N GLN A 10 7.68 2.79 3.38
CA GLN A 10 7.18 2.50 2.05
C GLN A 10 6.87 3.81 1.29
N HIS A 11 6.28 4.79 1.96
CA HIS A 11 5.97 6.10 1.37
C HIS A 11 7.22 6.78 0.84
N ARG A 12 8.31 6.80 1.62
CA ARG A 12 9.56 7.44 1.19
C ARG A 12 10.22 6.71 0.03
N TRP A 13 10.18 5.38 0.01
CA TRP A 13 10.70 4.61 -1.12
C TRP A 13 9.94 4.92 -2.40
N ALA A 14 8.61 4.96 -2.34
CA ALA A 14 7.79 5.29 -3.50
C ALA A 14 7.97 6.74 -3.96
N LYS A 15 7.99 7.71 -3.04
CA LYS A 15 8.24 9.14 -3.35
C LYS A 15 9.61 9.35 -3.98
N GLY A 16 10.65 8.77 -3.38
CA GLY A 16 12.01 8.85 -3.92
C GLY A 16 12.13 8.23 -5.32
N ASN A 17 11.50 7.07 -5.53
CA ASN A 17 11.49 6.43 -6.84
C ASN A 17 10.78 7.28 -7.91
N ALA A 18 9.63 7.90 -7.57
CA ALA A 18 8.93 8.82 -8.47
C ALA A 18 9.77 10.06 -8.83
N GLN A 19 10.52 10.61 -7.87
CA GLN A 19 11.47 11.70 -8.13
C GLN A 19 12.62 11.25 -9.04
N VAL A 20 13.14 10.04 -8.86
CA VAL A 20 14.17 9.45 -9.73
C VAL A 20 13.64 9.25 -11.15
N ILE A 21 12.40 8.76 -11.32
CA ILE A 21 11.74 8.69 -12.64
C ILE A 21 11.74 10.08 -13.29
N ARG A 22 11.22 11.09 -12.59
CA ARG A 22 11.11 12.46 -13.12
C ARG A 22 12.46 13.03 -13.56
N LYS A 23 13.53 12.72 -12.82
CA LYS A 23 14.89 13.23 -13.10
C LYS A 23 15.63 12.43 -14.17
N LEU A 24 15.60 11.10 -14.12
CA LEU A 24 16.46 10.23 -14.94
C LEU A 24 15.76 9.65 -16.17
N MET A 25 14.43 9.57 -16.21
CA MET A 25 13.73 8.89 -17.31
C MET A 25 14.09 9.49 -18.67
N LYS A 26 14.12 10.82 -18.79
CA LYS A 26 14.51 11.48 -20.04
C LYS A 26 15.96 11.17 -20.43
N THR A 27 16.87 11.07 -19.47
CA THR A 27 18.28 10.75 -19.71
C THR A 27 18.46 9.30 -20.16
N ILE A 28 17.74 8.36 -19.53
CA ILE A 28 17.77 6.93 -19.87
C ILE A 28 17.25 6.71 -21.29
N TRP A 29 16.17 7.38 -21.69
CA TRP A 29 15.66 7.22 -23.06
C TRP A 29 16.58 7.81 -24.13
N LYS A 30 17.36 8.85 -23.78
CA LYS A 30 18.32 9.52 -24.65
C LYS A 30 19.71 8.86 -24.69
N SER A 31 20.01 7.89 -23.83
CA SER A 31 21.32 7.24 -23.83
C SER A 31 21.52 6.35 -25.05
N ASP A 32 22.77 6.02 -25.37
CA ASP A 32 23.12 5.10 -26.47
C ASP A 32 22.98 3.61 -26.08
N GLU A 33 22.34 3.33 -24.96
CA GLU A 33 22.12 1.97 -24.46
C GLU A 33 21.11 1.17 -25.30
N SER A 34 21.22 -0.15 -25.22
CA SER A 34 20.30 -1.07 -25.90
C SER A 34 18.84 -0.86 -25.45
N LEU A 35 17.89 -1.12 -26.36
CA LEU A 35 16.45 -1.03 -26.03
C LEU A 35 16.06 -1.98 -24.88
N HIS A 36 16.72 -3.14 -24.76
CA HIS A 36 16.49 -4.10 -23.69
C HIS A 36 16.79 -3.48 -22.32
N THR A 37 17.97 -2.89 -22.16
CA THR A 37 18.39 -2.22 -20.92
C THR A 37 17.47 -1.07 -20.57
N LYS A 38 17.04 -0.28 -21.57
CA LYS A 38 16.08 0.81 -21.36
C LYS A 38 14.73 0.31 -20.85
N LEU A 39 14.23 -0.80 -21.40
CA LEU A 39 12.97 -1.41 -20.96
C LEU A 39 13.08 -1.96 -19.54
N GLU A 40 14.17 -2.65 -19.19
CA GLU A 40 14.42 -3.10 -17.82
C GLU A 40 14.42 -1.93 -16.84
N CYS A 41 15.18 -0.88 -17.13
CA CYS A 41 15.18 0.34 -16.31
C CYS A 41 13.78 0.95 -16.19
N TRP A 42 13.00 0.97 -17.27
CA TRP A 42 11.64 1.49 -17.25
C TRP A 42 10.72 0.67 -16.33
N PHE A 43 10.71 -0.65 -16.44
CA PHE A 43 9.90 -1.52 -15.58
C PHE A 43 10.33 -1.41 -14.10
N HIS A 44 11.63 -1.41 -13.83
CA HIS A 44 12.14 -1.27 -12.46
C HIS A 44 11.77 0.07 -11.82
N LEU A 45 11.95 1.17 -12.56
CA LEU A 45 11.62 2.49 -12.04
C LEU A 45 10.11 2.70 -11.91
N THR A 46 9.30 2.25 -12.87
CA THR A 46 7.85 2.48 -12.84
C THR A 46 7.08 1.53 -11.92
N ALA A 47 7.71 0.51 -11.33
CA ALA A 47 7.06 -0.47 -10.45
C ALA A 47 6.19 0.15 -9.34
N ASN A 48 6.67 1.21 -8.68
CA ASN A 48 5.90 1.90 -7.63
C ASN A 48 4.67 2.68 -8.16
N CYS A 49 4.63 3.02 -9.45
CA CYS A 49 3.45 3.66 -10.06
C CYS A 49 2.25 2.70 -10.13
N ASN A 50 2.48 1.39 -10.00
CA ASN A 50 1.41 0.39 -9.94
C ASN A 50 0.43 0.66 -8.78
N TYR A 51 0.89 1.26 -7.67
CA TYR A 51 -0.02 1.63 -6.57
C TYR A 51 -1.03 2.70 -6.99
N MET A 52 -0.63 3.66 -7.85
CA MET A 52 -1.55 4.66 -8.39
C MET A 52 -2.58 4.01 -9.32
N LEU A 53 -2.13 3.10 -10.19
CA LEU A 53 -3.02 2.33 -11.07
C LEU A 53 -3.98 1.44 -10.26
N MET A 54 -3.53 0.88 -9.14
CA MET A 54 -4.36 0.10 -8.22
C MET A 54 -5.48 0.94 -7.60
N VAL A 55 -5.20 2.18 -7.20
CA VAL A 55 -6.25 3.09 -6.69
C VAL A 55 -7.28 3.40 -7.78
N VAL A 56 -6.83 3.73 -8.99
CA VAL A 56 -7.73 3.98 -10.13
C VAL A 56 -8.58 2.74 -10.44
N LEU A 57 -7.96 1.57 -10.52
CA LEU A 57 -8.64 0.30 -10.71
C LEU A 57 -9.69 0.07 -9.62
N SER A 58 -9.34 0.34 -8.36
CA SER A 58 -10.26 0.11 -7.24
C SER A 58 -11.51 1.00 -7.29
N ILE A 59 -11.39 2.21 -7.84
CA ILE A 59 -12.53 3.11 -8.05
C ILE A 59 -13.38 2.64 -9.23
N ILE A 60 -12.76 2.20 -10.33
CA ILE A 60 -13.45 1.81 -11.57
C ILE A 60 -14.10 0.42 -11.46
N MET A 61 -13.55 -0.46 -10.63
CA MET A 61 -13.97 -1.87 -10.53
C MET A 61 -15.47 -2.01 -10.18
N VAL A 62 -15.96 -1.26 -9.19
CA VAL A 62 -17.35 -1.38 -8.72
C VAL A 62 -18.36 -0.81 -9.74
N PRO A 63 -18.17 0.40 -10.33
CA PRO A 63 -19.00 0.88 -11.42
C PRO A 63 -19.04 -0.09 -12.60
N CYS A 64 -17.88 -0.64 -13.00
CA CYS A 64 -17.80 -1.62 -14.08
C CYS A 64 -18.64 -2.87 -13.77
N MET A 65 -18.60 -3.38 -12.54
CA MET A 65 -19.42 -4.51 -12.11
C MET A 65 -20.92 -4.21 -12.24
N ILE A 66 -21.36 -3.01 -11.83
CA ILE A 66 -22.76 -2.61 -11.87
C ILE A 66 -23.24 -2.42 -13.32
N ILE A 67 -22.48 -1.69 -14.14
CA ILE A 67 -22.84 -1.41 -15.53
C ILE A 67 -22.88 -2.69 -16.36
N ARG A 68 -21.95 -3.62 -16.14
CA ARG A 68 -21.88 -4.91 -16.84
C ARG A 68 -22.72 -6.01 -16.19
N ALA A 69 -23.61 -5.66 -15.26
CA ALA A 69 -24.42 -6.66 -14.55
C ALA A 69 -25.33 -7.45 -15.51
N GLY A 70 -25.88 -6.79 -16.54
CA GLY A 70 -26.74 -7.41 -17.55
C GLY A 70 -26.00 -8.13 -18.69
N THR A 71 -24.67 -8.04 -18.76
CA THR A 71 -23.92 -8.62 -19.88
C THR A 71 -23.96 -10.16 -19.84
N PRO A 72 -24.24 -10.84 -20.97
CA PRO A 72 -24.20 -12.29 -21.04
C PRO A 72 -22.83 -12.87 -20.68
N VAL A 73 -22.82 -14.02 -20.00
CA VAL A 73 -21.59 -14.65 -19.49
C VAL A 73 -20.60 -14.99 -20.60
N HIS A 74 -21.07 -15.42 -21.77
CA HIS A 74 -20.19 -15.76 -22.90
C HIS A 74 -19.43 -14.53 -23.43
N VAL A 75 -20.07 -13.36 -23.46
CA VAL A 75 -19.41 -12.09 -23.83
C VAL A 75 -18.37 -11.73 -22.78
N LEU A 76 -18.71 -11.83 -21.49
CA LEU A 76 -17.76 -11.57 -20.41
C LEU A 76 -16.55 -12.51 -20.46
N LEU A 77 -16.74 -13.79 -20.75
CA LEU A 77 -15.64 -14.76 -20.86
C LEU A 77 -14.77 -14.50 -22.09
N LEU A 78 -15.37 -14.12 -23.22
CA LEU A 78 -14.62 -13.82 -24.44
C LEU A 78 -13.81 -12.53 -24.31
N THR A 79 -14.36 -11.50 -23.66
CA THR A 79 -13.67 -10.22 -23.47
C THR A 79 -12.68 -10.27 -22.32
N ASP A 80 -13.09 -10.77 -21.15
CA ASP A 80 -12.34 -10.62 -19.90
C ASP A 80 -11.48 -11.86 -19.60
N GLY A 81 -11.88 -13.04 -20.09
CA GLY A 81 -11.18 -14.31 -19.88
C GLY A 81 -9.72 -14.32 -20.33
N PRO A 82 -9.37 -13.82 -21.54
CA PRO A 82 -7.97 -13.76 -21.97
C PRO A 82 -7.11 -12.88 -21.06
N PHE A 83 -7.60 -11.69 -20.68
CA PHE A 83 -6.88 -10.79 -19.78
C PHE A 83 -6.75 -11.38 -18.37
N PHE A 84 -7.80 -12.06 -17.90
CA PHE A 84 -7.78 -12.75 -16.62
C PHE A 84 -6.72 -13.86 -16.60
N LEU A 85 -6.67 -14.70 -17.63
CA LEU A 85 -5.69 -15.78 -17.75
C LEU A 85 -4.26 -15.25 -17.83
N LEU A 86 -4.04 -14.23 -18.68
CA LEU A 86 -2.72 -13.59 -18.80
C LEU A 86 -2.25 -13.01 -17.48
N ASN A 87 -3.13 -12.31 -16.75
CA ASN A 87 -2.82 -11.75 -15.45
C ASN A 87 -2.54 -12.85 -14.41
N ALA A 88 -3.42 -13.85 -14.32
CA ALA A 88 -3.28 -14.96 -13.38
C ALA A 88 -1.98 -15.75 -13.62
N VAL A 89 -1.63 -16.03 -14.87
CA VAL A 89 -0.37 -16.70 -15.25
C VAL A 89 0.82 -15.80 -14.94
N SER A 90 0.78 -14.51 -15.29
CA SER A 90 1.87 -13.57 -15.01
C SER A 90 2.16 -13.48 -13.51
N VAL A 91 1.13 -13.27 -12.70
CA VAL A 91 1.26 -13.15 -11.24
C VAL A 91 1.67 -14.49 -10.63
N GLY A 92 1.10 -15.60 -11.11
CA GLY A 92 1.46 -16.95 -10.67
C GLY A 92 2.92 -17.30 -10.97
N LEU A 93 3.43 -16.95 -12.15
CA LEU A 93 4.82 -17.13 -12.52
C LEU A 93 5.74 -16.23 -11.69
N TYR A 94 5.41 -14.94 -11.53
CA TYR A 94 6.23 -14.03 -10.74
C TYR A 94 6.39 -14.49 -9.29
N PHE A 95 5.27 -14.80 -8.61
CA PHE A 95 5.35 -15.29 -7.23
C PHE A 95 5.89 -16.71 -7.14
N GLY A 96 5.59 -17.58 -8.10
CA GLY A 96 6.10 -18.95 -8.14
C GLY A 96 7.62 -19.00 -8.33
N LEU A 97 8.14 -18.28 -9.32
CA LEU A 97 9.57 -18.20 -9.61
C LEU A 97 10.34 -17.47 -8.51
N SER A 98 9.80 -16.35 -7.97
CA SER A 98 10.45 -15.66 -6.85
C SER A 98 10.55 -16.53 -5.60
N GLN A 99 9.57 -17.40 -5.33
CA GLN A 99 9.69 -18.36 -4.23
C GLN A 99 10.68 -19.48 -4.52
N ARG A 100 10.81 -19.93 -5.78
CA ARG A 100 11.75 -20.97 -6.19
C ARG A 100 13.21 -20.51 -6.11
N GLU A 101 13.48 -19.25 -6.46
CA GLU A 101 14.84 -18.69 -6.53
C GLU A 101 15.42 -18.33 -5.15
N LEU A 102 14.58 -18.30 -4.10
CA LEU A 102 15.07 -18.15 -2.74
C LEU A 102 15.90 -19.37 -2.33
N THR A 103 17.18 -19.15 -2.03
CA THR A 103 18.10 -20.17 -1.53
C THR A 103 17.48 -20.87 -0.32
N ASP A 104 17.56 -22.21 -0.27
CA ASP A 104 17.07 -23.05 0.84
C ASP A 104 15.53 -23.18 1.01
N ASN A 105 14.73 -22.97 -0.05
CA ASN A 105 13.26 -23.01 0.06
C ASN A 105 12.60 -24.37 -0.27
N THR A 106 12.89 -25.41 0.53
CA THR A 106 12.30 -26.76 0.39
C THR A 106 10.76 -26.79 0.55
N GLY A 107 10.16 -25.72 1.08
CA GLY A 107 8.72 -25.59 1.38
C GLY A 107 7.97 -24.53 0.55
N TRP A 108 8.49 -24.12 -0.61
CA TRP A 108 7.96 -23.00 -1.40
C TRP A 108 6.46 -23.12 -1.73
N LYS A 109 5.97 -24.33 -2.07
CA LYS A 109 4.54 -24.58 -2.37
C LYS A 109 3.63 -24.23 -1.18
N ARG A 110 4.07 -24.50 0.06
CA ARG A 110 3.31 -24.18 1.28
C ARG A 110 3.21 -22.68 1.52
N ARG A 111 4.15 -21.89 0.99
CA ARG A 111 4.15 -20.43 1.12
C ARG A 111 3.23 -19.74 0.12
N LEU A 112 2.82 -20.42 -0.96
CA LEU A 112 1.86 -19.88 -1.93
C LEU A 112 0.52 -19.50 -1.27
N LYS A 113 0.14 -20.16 -0.17
CA LYS A 113 -1.07 -19.82 0.60
C LYS A 113 -1.06 -18.39 1.18
N TYR A 114 0.10 -17.79 1.34
CA TYR A 114 0.24 -16.42 1.85
C TYR A 114 0.11 -15.36 0.75
N ILE A 115 0.11 -15.74 -0.53
CA ILE A 115 0.01 -14.79 -1.66
C ILE A 115 -1.26 -13.95 -1.60
N PRO A 116 -2.47 -14.51 -1.35
CA PRO A 116 -3.67 -13.68 -1.21
C PRO A 116 -3.56 -12.69 -0.06
N GLY A 117 -2.99 -13.09 1.07
CA GLY A 117 -2.75 -12.17 2.20
C GLY A 117 -1.77 -11.05 1.84
N LEU A 118 -0.69 -11.38 1.13
CA LEU A 118 0.28 -10.42 0.64
C LEU A 118 -0.35 -9.43 -0.36
N MET A 119 -1.22 -9.91 -1.25
CA MET A 119 -1.98 -9.06 -2.16
C MET A 119 -2.91 -8.11 -1.40
N GLY A 120 -3.63 -8.62 -0.40
CA GLY A 120 -4.47 -7.79 0.48
C GLY A 120 -3.67 -6.69 1.18
N LEU A 121 -2.51 -7.03 1.73
CA LEU A 121 -1.58 -6.05 2.32
C LEU A 121 -1.13 -5.00 1.31
N GLY A 122 -0.75 -5.42 0.09
CA GLY A 122 -0.37 -4.53 -0.99
C GLY A 122 -1.48 -3.56 -1.40
N ILE A 123 -2.72 -4.07 -1.51
CA ILE A 123 -3.92 -3.26 -1.78
C ILE A 123 -4.15 -2.25 -0.65
N GLY A 124 -4.06 -2.68 0.61
CA GLY A 124 -4.22 -1.80 1.77
C GLY A 124 -3.22 -0.64 1.78
N LEU A 125 -1.98 -0.87 1.33
CA LEU A 125 -0.95 0.17 1.21
C LEU A 125 -1.16 1.11 0.03
N ALA A 126 -2.00 0.75 -0.95
CA ALA A 126 -2.07 1.41 -2.24
C ALA A 126 -2.37 2.91 -2.12
N LEU A 127 -3.29 3.32 -1.23
CA LEU A 127 -3.62 4.73 -1.03
C LEU A 127 -2.42 5.56 -0.52
N ASN A 128 -1.70 5.04 0.48
CA ASN A 128 -0.52 5.70 1.04
C ASN A 128 0.60 5.85 0.01
N GLN A 129 0.82 4.79 -0.77
CA GLN A 129 1.85 4.74 -1.80
C GLN A 129 1.48 5.60 -3.01
N ALA A 130 0.21 5.59 -3.44
CA ALA A 130 -0.27 6.43 -4.52
C ALA A 130 -0.10 7.92 -4.20
N LYS A 131 -0.42 8.33 -2.97
CA LYS A 131 -0.13 9.69 -2.48
C LYS A 131 1.35 10.02 -2.58
N ALA A 132 2.23 9.10 -2.16
CA ALA A 132 3.68 9.28 -2.23
C ALA A 132 4.19 9.49 -3.66
N VAL A 133 3.66 8.70 -4.61
CA VAL A 133 4.00 8.79 -6.02
C VAL A 133 3.55 10.12 -6.61
N LEU A 134 2.31 10.56 -6.31
CA LEU A 134 1.81 11.86 -6.74
C LEU A 134 2.67 13.01 -6.20
N GLU A 135 3.00 12.99 -4.91
CA GLU A 135 3.93 13.98 -4.33
C GLU A 135 5.31 13.94 -4.99
N GLY A 136 5.83 12.77 -5.33
CA GLY A 136 7.14 12.65 -5.97
C GLY A 136 7.17 13.20 -7.41
N PHE A 137 6.06 13.14 -8.13
CA PHE A 137 5.93 13.68 -9.48
C PHE A 137 5.63 15.18 -9.50
N PHE A 138 4.75 15.66 -8.62
CA PHE A 138 4.21 17.03 -8.68
C PHE A 138 4.84 17.99 -7.68
N THR A 139 5.52 17.49 -6.64
CA THR A 139 6.10 18.34 -5.59
C THR A 139 7.62 18.33 -5.64
N ASP A 140 8.23 19.50 -5.51
CA ASP A 140 9.68 19.70 -5.43
C ASP A 140 10.23 19.64 -3.99
N ASP A 141 9.48 19.04 -3.07
CA ASP A 141 9.88 18.90 -1.67
C ASP A 141 11.19 18.12 -1.56
N LYS A 142 12.23 18.83 -1.09
CA LYS A 142 13.52 18.26 -0.70
C LYS A 142 13.53 17.78 0.76
N GLU A 143 12.44 17.95 1.50
CA GLU A 143 12.39 17.66 2.93
C GLU A 143 12.36 16.16 3.20
N PHE A 144 13.50 15.62 3.62
CA PHE A 144 13.63 14.23 4.02
C PHE A 144 13.04 14.02 5.42
N LYS A 145 11.75 13.67 5.50
CA LYS A 145 11.13 13.20 6.75
C LYS A 145 11.83 11.92 7.20
N ARG A 146 12.62 12.01 8.27
CA ARG A 146 13.34 10.86 8.83
C ARG A 146 12.34 9.85 9.38
N THR A 147 12.61 8.57 9.16
CA THR A 147 11.86 7.47 9.79
C THR A 147 12.14 7.50 11.28
N PRO A 148 11.14 7.27 12.13
CA PRO A 148 11.41 6.98 13.53
C PRO A 148 12.26 5.71 13.60
N LYS A 149 13.50 5.86 14.08
CA LYS A 149 14.29 4.73 14.57
C LYS A 149 13.94 4.62 16.04
N LEU A 150 13.24 3.57 16.43
CA LEU A 150 13.09 3.25 17.85
C LEU A 150 14.48 2.86 18.35
N GLY A 151 15.15 3.80 19.02
CA GLY A 151 16.38 3.53 19.75
C GLY A 151 16.01 2.75 21.01
N VAL A 152 16.70 1.64 21.24
CA VAL A 152 16.69 0.92 22.51
C VAL A 152 17.83 1.52 23.33
N ASP A 153 17.55 1.95 24.56
CA ASP A 153 18.59 2.42 25.48
C ASP A 153 19.52 1.27 25.88
N ALA A 154 20.70 1.58 26.46
CA ALA A 154 21.67 0.56 26.89
C ALA A 154 21.09 -0.48 27.87
N ASP A 155 19.99 -0.15 28.56
CA ASP A 155 19.26 -1.00 29.50
C ASP A 155 18.07 -1.76 28.90
N GLY A 156 17.94 -1.84 27.57
CA GLY A 156 16.90 -2.63 26.91
C GLY A 156 15.49 -2.02 26.96
N LYS A 157 15.33 -0.81 27.51
CA LYS A 157 14.07 -0.06 27.49
C LYS A 157 13.96 0.73 26.18
N ALA A 158 12.81 0.60 25.51
CA ALA A 158 12.49 1.44 24.36
C ALA A 158 12.37 2.89 24.83
N ILE A 159 13.17 3.79 24.26
CA ILE A 159 13.07 5.23 24.55
C ILE A 159 11.76 5.73 23.92
N SER A 160 10.70 5.73 24.71
CA SER A 160 9.38 6.28 24.40
C SER A 160 9.40 7.82 24.50
N LYS A 161 10.40 8.49 23.92
CA LYS A 161 10.44 9.97 23.88
C LYS A 161 10.59 10.49 22.47
N ARG A 162 9.48 10.37 21.73
CA ARG A 162 8.85 11.43 20.95
C ARG A 162 7.67 10.79 20.22
N ALA A 163 6.49 10.94 20.82
CA ALA A 163 5.21 10.76 20.17
C ALA A 163 5.14 11.74 18.97
N TYR A 164 5.76 11.35 17.85
CA TYR A 164 5.90 12.20 16.69
C TYR A 164 4.53 12.34 16.05
N LYS A 165 4.04 13.58 15.97
CA LYS A 165 2.75 13.95 15.37
C LYS A 165 2.67 13.38 13.95
N VAL A 166 2.04 12.22 13.78
CA VAL A 166 1.49 11.82 12.48
C VAL A 166 0.25 12.71 12.32
N PRO A 167 0.27 13.75 11.48
CA PRO A 167 -0.87 14.64 11.34
C PRO A 167 -2.08 13.77 10.96
N LYS A 168 -3.22 14.02 11.60
CA LYS A 168 -4.53 13.41 11.34
C LYS A 168 -4.68 13.16 9.85
N SER A 169 -4.35 11.95 9.40
CA SER A 169 -4.12 11.77 7.99
C SER A 169 -5.49 11.58 7.35
N VAL A 170 -5.90 12.53 6.51
CA VAL A 170 -7.06 12.37 5.59
C VAL A 170 -7.04 11.00 4.93
N LEU A 171 -5.83 10.48 4.70
CA LEU A 171 -5.55 9.14 4.22
C LEU A 171 -6.16 8.01 5.08
N THR A 172 -6.12 8.07 6.41
CA THR A 172 -6.77 7.07 7.28
C THR A 172 -8.29 7.06 7.10
N PHE A 173 -8.90 8.23 6.90
CA PHE A 173 -10.33 8.33 6.58
C PHE A 173 -10.63 7.81 5.17
N LEU A 174 -9.74 8.06 4.20
CA LEU A 174 -9.85 7.49 2.86
C LEU A 174 -9.73 5.96 2.89
N GLU A 175 -8.78 5.39 3.63
CA GLU A 175 -8.67 3.94 3.81
C GLU A 175 -9.95 3.33 4.37
N LEU A 176 -10.58 3.99 5.36
CA LEU A 176 -11.88 3.58 5.88
C LEU A 176 -13.01 3.74 4.86
N ALA A 177 -13.04 4.84 4.11
CA ALA A 177 -14.03 5.08 3.07
C ALA A 177 -13.97 3.98 1.99
N PHE A 178 -12.76 3.58 1.57
CA PHE A 178 -12.56 2.47 0.64
C PHE A 178 -13.00 1.13 1.24
N ALA A 179 -12.75 0.88 2.53
CA ALA A 179 -13.24 -0.33 3.20
C ALA A 179 -14.78 -0.40 3.20
N ILE A 180 -15.45 0.71 3.54
CA ILE A 180 -16.93 0.81 3.51
C ILE A 180 -17.46 0.68 2.07
N TYR A 181 -16.80 1.30 1.11
CA TYR A 181 -17.14 1.24 -0.31
C TYR A 181 -17.12 -0.21 -0.82
N TYR A 182 -16.07 -0.97 -0.50
CA TYR A 182 -15.96 -2.38 -0.90
C TYR A 182 -16.90 -3.30 -0.11
N LEU A 183 -17.24 -2.96 1.13
CA LEU A 183 -18.29 -3.66 1.87
C LEU A 183 -19.65 -3.50 1.18
N ALA A 184 -20.00 -2.27 0.78
CA ALA A 184 -21.23 -2.01 0.02
C ALA A 184 -21.21 -2.74 -1.33
N ALA A 185 -20.08 -2.72 -2.03
CA ALA A 185 -19.90 -3.45 -3.29
C ALA A 185 -20.10 -4.96 -3.12
N LEU A 186 -19.63 -5.55 -2.02
CA LEU A 186 -19.87 -6.97 -1.71
C LEU A 186 -21.36 -7.28 -1.51
N VAL A 187 -22.07 -6.46 -0.74
CA VAL A 187 -23.51 -6.61 -0.53
C VAL A 187 -24.26 -6.51 -1.86
N VAL A 188 -23.91 -5.52 -2.67
CA VAL A 188 -24.47 -5.34 -4.02
C VAL A 188 -24.16 -6.56 -4.88
N ALA A 189 -22.92 -7.03 -4.95
CA ALA A 189 -22.53 -8.18 -5.76
C ALA A 189 -23.30 -9.46 -5.41
N ILE A 190 -23.54 -9.69 -4.12
CA ILE A 190 -24.35 -10.80 -3.61
C ILE A 190 -25.81 -10.63 -4.06
N TYR A 191 -26.37 -9.42 -3.94
CA TYR A 191 -27.74 -9.11 -4.36
C TYR A 191 -27.97 -9.36 -5.87
N ILE A 192 -27.05 -8.91 -6.73
CA ILE A 192 -27.11 -9.17 -8.19
C ILE A 192 -26.65 -10.60 -8.58
N ARG A 193 -26.36 -11.46 -7.60
CA ARG A 193 -25.89 -12.85 -7.79
C ARG A 193 -24.63 -12.99 -8.65
N LYS A 194 -23.73 -12.00 -8.62
CA LYS A 194 -22.46 -12.00 -9.35
C LYS A 194 -21.35 -12.67 -8.52
N TRP A 195 -21.51 -13.98 -8.30
CA TRP A 195 -20.61 -14.78 -7.46
C TRP A 195 -19.14 -14.77 -7.91
N ALA A 196 -18.87 -14.67 -9.22
CA ALA A 196 -17.51 -14.64 -9.74
C ALA A 196 -16.69 -13.42 -9.26
N SER A 197 -17.34 -12.29 -8.98
CA SER A 197 -16.66 -11.06 -8.53
C SER A 197 -16.40 -11.04 -7.02
N VAL A 198 -17.13 -11.83 -6.24
CA VAL A 198 -17.09 -11.81 -4.77
C VAL A 198 -15.70 -12.07 -4.19
N PRO A 199 -14.92 -13.08 -4.64
CA PRO A 199 -13.58 -13.33 -4.10
C PRO A 199 -12.62 -12.14 -4.30
N PHE A 200 -12.72 -11.46 -5.44
CA PHE A 200 -11.88 -10.29 -5.73
C PHE A 200 -12.31 -9.08 -4.90
N LEU A 201 -13.61 -8.82 -4.80
CA LEU A 201 -14.11 -7.74 -3.92
C LEU A 201 -13.75 -7.99 -2.46
N TRP A 202 -13.80 -9.24 -2.01
CA TRP A 202 -13.37 -9.64 -0.67
C TRP A 202 -11.88 -9.39 -0.44
N LEU A 203 -11.04 -9.65 -1.44
CA LEU A 203 -9.61 -9.37 -1.37
C LEU A 203 -9.33 -7.87 -1.18
N PHE A 204 -10.01 -7.00 -1.94
CA PHE A 204 -9.89 -5.55 -1.77
C PHE A 204 -10.47 -5.08 -0.43
N PHE A 205 -11.65 -5.58 -0.05
CA PHE A 205 -12.28 -5.29 1.24
C PHE A 205 -11.37 -5.65 2.41
N SER A 206 -10.83 -6.86 2.44
CA SER A 206 -9.96 -7.34 3.50
C SER A 206 -8.66 -6.53 3.58
N GLY A 207 -8.07 -6.17 2.44
CA GLY A 207 -6.88 -5.30 2.38
C GLY A 207 -7.12 -3.91 2.98
N PHE A 208 -8.13 -3.18 2.50
CA PHE A 208 -8.45 -1.85 3.02
C PHE A 208 -8.94 -1.88 4.47
N SER A 209 -9.74 -2.86 4.84
CA SER A 209 -10.22 -3.01 6.22
C SER A 209 -9.08 -3.28 7.19
N TYR A 210 -8.18 -4.21 6.84
CA TYR A 210 -7.02 -4.52 7.66
C TYR A 210 -6.15 -3.27 7.87
N MET A 211 -5.87 -2.53 6.79
CA MET A 211 -5.04 -1.33 6.87
C MET A 211 -5.70 -0.19 7.65
N SER A 212 -7.01 0.00 7.47
CA SER A 212 -7.80 0.98 8.21
C SER A 212 -7.80 0.67 9.70
N LEU A 213 -8.12 -0.57 10.09
CA LEU A 213 -8.15 -1.00 11.49
C LEU A 213 -6.81 -0.79 12.20
N LEU A 214 -5.72 -1.13 11.55
CA LEU A 214 -4.37 -0.91 12.08
C LEU A 214 -4.06 0.57 12.26
N SER A 215 -4.43 1.42 11.30
CA SER A 215 -4.22 2.87 11.40
C SER A 215 -5.03 3.49 12.53
N PHE A 216 -6.25 3.01 12.77
CA PHE A 216 -7.07 3.43 13.90
C PHE A 216 -6.53 2.91 15.24
N ALA A 217 -6.01 1.68 15.28
CA ALA A 217 -5.40 1.12 16.48
C ALA A 217 -4.17 1.94 16.91
N ASP A 218 -3.28 2.26 15.96
CA ASP A 218 -2.12 3.11 16.22
C ASP A 218 -2.56 4.53 16.68
N MET A 219 -3.62 5.10 16.09
CA MET A 219 -4.17 6.40 16.51
C MET A 219 -4.73 6.38 17.94
N LYS A 220 -5.46 5.32 18.32
CA LYS A 220 -6.00 5.17 19.67
C LYS A 220 -4.91 4.95 20.70
N LEU A 221 -3.91 4.12 20.38
CA LEU A 221 -2.75 3.90 21.22
C LEU A 221 -1.97 5.19 21.45
N PHE A 222 -1.72 5.96 20.38
CA PHE A 222 -1.10 7.28 20.47
C PHE A 222 -1.91 8.22 21.37
N ARG A 223 -3.25 8.26 21.21
CA ARG A 223 -4.10 9.10 22.05
C ARG A 223 -4.05 8.70 23.52
N ARG A 224 -3.92 7.41 23.84
CA ARG A 224 -3.77 6.95 25.23
C ARG A 224 -2.44 7.41 25.82
N LEU A 225 -1.33 7.19 25.09
CA LEU A 225 0.00 7.61 25.53
C LEU A 225 0.12 9.14 25.69
N ALA A 226 -0.50 9.91 24.79
CA ALA A 226 -0.52 11.38 24.88
C ALA A 226 -1.41 11.92 26.02
N MET A 227 -2.33 11.10 26.56
CA MET A 227 -3.15 11.44 27.73
C MET A 227 -2.54 10.91 29.04
N GLU A 228 -1.57 9.99 28.93
CA GLU A 228 -0.80 9.41 30.06
C GLU A 228 0.51 10.17 30.34
N GLU A 229 0.96 11.09 29.47
CA GLU A 229 1.98 12.08 29.85
C GLU A 229 1.38 12.98 30.94
N PRO A 230 1.80 12.86 32.21
CA PRO A 230 1.25 13.69 33.28
C PRO A 230 1.76 15.12 33.08
N GLU A 231 0.93 16.09 33.47
CA GLU A 231 1.25 17.52 33.52
C GLU A 231 2.50 17.85 34.39
N ASP A 232 3.09 16.85 35.06
CA ASP A 232 4.22 16.95 35.97
C ASP A 232 5.55 17.36 35.31
N GLU A 233 5.77 17.07 34.01
CA GLU A 233 7.01 17.54 33.32
C GLU A 233 6.95 19.05 32.98
N VAL A 234 5.75 19.65 32.90
CA VAL A 234 5.60 21.09 32.62
C VAL A 234 5.94 21.93 33.85
N GLN A 235 5.64 21.44 35.07
CA GLN A 235 6.05 22.11 36.31
C GLN A 235 7.56 21.97 36.59
N SER A 236 8.14 20.78 36.34
CA SER A 236 9.59 20.55 36.50
C SER A 236 10.44 21.42 35.57
N ALA A 237 10.00 21.64 34.31
CA ALA A 237 10.72 22.52 33.38
C ALA A 237 10.68 24.01 33.79
N SER A 238 9.67 24.43 34.56
CA SER A 238 9.56 25.82 35.05
C SER A 238 10.43 26.10 36.28
N SER A 239 10.76 25.09 37.09
CA SER A 239 11.60 25.25 38.30
C SER A 239 13.10 25.26 38.01
N PHE A 240 13.53 24.94 36.79
CA PHE A 240 14.94 24.99 36.36
C PHE A 240 15.36 26.33 35.75
N VAL A 241 14.45 27.31 35.67
CA VAL A 241 14.68 28.65 35.08
C VAL A 241 14.59 29.77 36.14
N GLN A 242 14.55 29.44 37.43
CA GLN A 242 14.76 30.41 38.53
C GLN A 242 16.05 30.08 39.27
#